data_AF-A0A2E2CV76-F1
#
_entry.id   AF-A0A2E2CV76-F1
#
_cell.length_a   1.000
_cell.length_b   1.000
_cell.length_c   1.000
_cell.angle_alpha   90.00
_cell.angle_beta   90.00
_cell.angle_gamma   90.00
#
_symmetry.space_group_name_H-M   'P 1'
#
loop_
_entity.id
_entity.type
_entity.pdbx_description
1 polymer ?
#
loop_
_entity_poly.entity_id
_entity_poly.type
_entity_poly.pdbx_seq_one_letter_code
_entity_poly.pdbx_strand_id
1 'polypeptide(L)'
;MSDDIHTIIAKAIKRADRTFFNENYTKQAESVIRAINNAGWGIVPLEPDPEMLKSGRETIEIGRHKPSEVAKAVYAAMVRIGRL
;
A
#
# COMPACT_ATOMS: atom_id res chain seq x y z
N MET A 1 -9.04 3.45 -16.69
CA MET A 1 -7.77 2.94 -16.11
C MET A 1 -7.47 3.79 -14.90
N SER A 2 -7.48 3.22 -13.69
CA SER A 2 -6.95 3.93 -12.52
C SER A 2 -5.45 4.11 -12.72
N ASP A 3 -4.93 5.30 -12.44
CA ASP A 3 -3.48 5.54 -12.45
C ASP A 3 -2.82 4.60 -11.42
N ASP A 4 -1.67 4.02 -11.78
CA ASP A 4 -0.82 3.30 -10.82
C ASP A 4 -0.32 4.26 -9.71
N ILE A 5 -0.03 3.73 -8.51
CA ILE A 5 0.38 4.56 -7.37
C ILE A 5 1.62 5.42 -7.68
N HIS A 6 2.58 4.89 -8.45
CA HIS A 6 3.78 5.64 -8.82
C HIS A 6 3.41 6.84 -9.67
N THR A 7 2.42 6.68 -10.55
CA THR A 7 1.90 7.75 -11.41
C THR A 7 1.16 8.80 -10.58
N ILE A 8 0.35 8.38 -9.60
CA ILE A 8 -0.37 9.30 -8.70
C ILE A 8 0.64 10.17 -7.92
N ILE A 9 1.64 9.54 -7.30
CA ILE A 9 2.66 10.25 -6.52
C ILE A 9 3.50 11.15 -7.43
N ALA A 10 3.96 10.67 -8.59
CA ALA A 10 4.74 11.47 -9.53
C ALA A 10 3.98 12.71 -10.00
N LYS A 11 2.70 12.56 -10.35
CA LYS A 11 1.82 13.70 -10.72
C LYS A 11 1.64 14.67 -9.57
N ALA A 12 1.48 14.17 -8.34
CA ALA A 12 1.33 15.01 -7.15
C ALA A 12 2.60 15.83 -6.89
N ILE A 13 3.78 15.21 -6.95
CA ILE A 13 5.07 15.90 -6.79
C ILE A 13 5.25 16.94 -7.89
N LYS A 14 5.04 16.57 -9.15
CA LYS A 14 5.13 17.49 -10.30
C LYS A 14 4.21 18.70 -10.16
N ARG A 15 3.02 18.52 -9.59
CA ARG A 15 2.07 19.62 -9.35
C ARG A 15 2.51 20.54 -8.21
N ALA A 16 3.18 19.98 -7.20
CA ALA A 16 3.72 20.75 -6.09
C ALA A 16 4.99 21.51 -6.47
N ASP A 17 5.77 20.96 -7.41
CA ASP A 17 6.96 21.60 -7.96
C ASP A 17 6.57 22.82 -8.82
N ARG A 18 7.02 24.01 -8.39
CA ARG A 18 6.78 25.28 -9.10
C ARG A 18 8.03 25.74 -9.86
N THR A 19 9.08 24.92 -9.89
CA THR A 19 10.32 25.25 -10.57
C THR A 19 10.21 24.95 -12.07
N PHE A 20 11.03 25.64 -12.87
CA PHE A 20 11.07 25.45 -14.34
C PHE A 20 11.97 24.28 -14.77
N PHE A 21 12.37 23.40 -13.84
CA PHE A 21 13.27 22.28 -14.14
C PHE A 21 12.52 21.02 -14.60
N ASN A 22 13.16 20.27 -15.50
CA ASN A 22 12.66 18.98 -15.93
C ASN A 22 13.20 17.86 -15.02
N GLU A 23 12.53 17.65 -13.89
CA GLU A 23 12.85 16.63 -12.90
C GLU A 23 12.31 15.24 -13.25
N ASN A 24 12.97 14.18 -12.76
CA ASN A 24 12.48 12.81 -12.90
C ASN A 24 11.53 12.45 -11.74
N TYR A 25 10.27 12.85 -11.90
CA TYR A 25 9.22 12.63 -10.89
C TYR A 25 8.91 11.15 -10.63
N THR A 26 9.16 10.26 -11.59
CA THR A 26 9.01 8.80 -11.40
C THR A 26 10.00 8.28 -10.37
N LYS A 27 11.29 8.65 -10.51
CA LYS A 27 12.33 8.30 -9.54
C LYS A 27 12.06 8.87 -8.15
N GLN A 28 11.47 10.07 -8.08
CA GLN A 28 11.07 10.66 -6.83
C GLN A 28 9.89 9.91 -6.19
N ALA A 29 8.90 9.48 -6.98
CA ALA A 29 7.79 8.65 -6.51
C ALA A 29 8.26 7.31 -5.92
N GLU A 30 9.18 6.62 -6.60
CA GLU A 30 9.82 5.40 -6.07
C GLU A 30 10.54 5.65 -4.75
N SER A 31 11.22 6.79 -4.63
CA SER A 31 11.94 7.17 -3.41
C SER A 31 10.97 7.40 -2.24
N VAL A 32 9.80 7.98 -2.50
CA VAL A 32 8.74 8.17 -1.49
C VAL A 32 8.20 6.82 -1.01
N ILE A 33 7.85 5.92 -1.92
CA ILE A 33 7.34 4.58 -1.55
C ILE A 33 8.37 3.83 -0.71
N ARG A 34 9.65 3.88 -1.12
CA ARG A 34 10.74 3.26 -0.36
C ARG A 34 10.89 3.86 1.04
N ALA A 35 10.79 5.17 1.17
CA ALA A 35 10.88 5.84 2.47
C ALA A 35 9.72 5.43 3.41
N ILE A 36 8.49 5.36 2.89
CA ILE A 36 7.30 4.89 3.62
C ILE A 36 7.51 3.46 4.12
N ASN A 37 7.94 2.56 3.23
CA ASN A 37 8.21 1.16 3.56
C ASN A 37 9.31 1.00 4.62
N ASN A 38 10.41 1.74 4.50
CA ASN A 38 11.49 1.73 5.48
C ASN A 38 11.06 2.26 6.86
N ALA A 39 10.08 3.16 6.90
CA ALA A 39 9.50 3.67 8.14
C ALA A 39 8.48 2.70 8.78
N GLY A 40 8.25 1.52 8.18
CA GLY A 40 7.30 0.51 8.68
C GLY A 40 5.85 0.77 8.29
N TRP A 41 5.61 1.75 7.42
CA TRP A 41 4.29 2.02 6.84
C TRP A 41 4.14 1.29 5.51
N GLY A 42 2.93 1.18 5.00
CA GLY A 42 2.66 0.63 3.67
C GLY A 42 1.46 1.32 3.02
N ILE A 43 1.49 1.46 1.70
CA ILE A 43 0.36 1.97 0.94
C ILE A 43 -0.45 0.77 0.45
N VAL A 44 -1.75 0.77 0.75
CA VAL A 44 -2.70 -0.27 0.33
C VAL A 44 -3.91 0.38 -0.35
N PRO A 45 -4.58 -0.31 -1.28
CA PRO A 45 -5.81 0.20 -1.85
C PRO A 45 -6.91 0.32 -0.79
N LEU A 46 -7.84 1.26 -0.99
CA LEU A 46 -8.96 1.45 -0.07
C LEU A 46 -9.89 0.23 -0.06
N GLU A 47 -10.14 -0.33 -1.25
CA GLU A 47 -10.86 -1.58 -1.44
C GLU A 47 -9.87 -2.72 -1.69
N PRO A 48 -9.93 -3.82 -0.93
CA PRO A 48 -8.99 -4.92 -1.10
C PRO A 48 -9.23 -5.65 -2.42
N ASP A 49 -8.15 -6.01 -3.09
CA ASP A 49 -8.23 -6.86 -4.28
C ASP A 49 -8.55 -8.34 -3.90
N PRO A 50 -8.88 -9.19 -4.89
CA PRO A 50 -9.21 -10.58 -4.64
C PRO A 50 -8.09 -11.39 -3.96
N GLU A 51 -6.81 -11.06 -4.18
CA GLU A 51 -5.68 -11.76 -3.58
C GLU A 51 -5.51 -11.39 -2.11
N MET A 52 -5.68 -10.10 -1.78
CA MET A 52 -5.76 -9.64 -0.39
C MET A 52 -6.88 -10.36 0.36
N LEU A 53 -8.09 -10.37 -0.20
CA LEU A 53 -9.25 -11.04 0.41
C LEU A 53 -9.01 -12.55 0.62
N LYS A 54 -8.43 -13.21 -0.39
CA LYS A 54 -8.08 -14.63 -0.30
C LYS A 54 -7.10 -14.88 0.84
N SER A 55 -6.03 -14.09 0.93
CA SER A 55 -5.01 -14.20 1.99
C SER A 55 -5.60 -13.98 3.39
N GLY A 56 -6.46 -12.96 3.53
CA GLY A 56 -7.17 -12.70 4.77
C GLY A 56 -8.04 -13.87 5.20
N ARG A 57 -8.82 -14.45 4.26
CA ARG A 57 -9.71 -15.59 4.53
C ARG A 57 -8.94 -16.85 4.95
N GLU A 58 -7.84 -17.16 4.26
CA GLU A 58 -7.01 -18.34 4.56
C GLU A 58 -6.33 -18.27 5.93
N THR A 59 -6.23 -17.07 6.51
CA THR A 59 -5.67 -16.85 7.85
C THR A 59 -6.69 -17.09 8.98
N ILE A 60 -7.97 -17.26 8.66
CA ILE A 60 -9.02 -17.46 9.68
C ILE A 60 -8.94 -18.90 10.20
N GLU A 61 -8.39 -19.06 11.40
CA GLU A 61 -8.43 -20.32 12.14
C GLU A 61 -9.79 -20.51 12.83
N ILE A 62 -10.37 -21.71 12.66
CA ILE A 62 -11.64 -22.07 13.27
C ILE A 62 -11.37 -22.54 14.71
N GLY A 63 -11.82 -21.77 15.71
CA GLY A 63 -11.60 -22.10 17.12
C GLY A 63 -11.92 -20.96 18.08
N ARG A 64 -11.62 -21.16 19.38
CA ARG A 64 -11.73 -20.11 20.40
C ARG A 64 -10.49 -19.23 20.37
N HIS A 65 -10.55 -18.16 19.59
CA HIS A 65 -9.57 -17.07 19.61
C HIS A 65 -10.23 -15.78 20.08
N LYS A 66 -9.45 -14.86 20.65
CA LYS A 66 -9.99 -13.52 20.92
C LYS A 66 -10.30 -12.85 19.58
N PRO A 67 -11.47 -12.21 19.40
CA PRO A 67 -11.80 -11.53 18.14
C PRO A 67 -10.71 -10.54 17.67
N SER A 68 -10.04 -9.87 18.60
CA SER A 68 -8.93 -8.96 18.32
C SER A 68 -7.70 -9.64 17.70
N GLU A 69 -7.43 -10.90 18.07
CA GLU A 69 -6.30 -11.68 17.53
C GLU A 69 -6.60 -12.10 16.09
N VAL A 70 -7.82 -12.55 15.83
CA VAL A 70 -8.28 -12.89 14.47
C VAL A 70 -8.24 -11.67 13.56
N ALA A 71 -8.79 -10.54 14.00
CA ALA A 71 -8.78 -9.30 13.22
C ALA A 71 -7.34 -8.83 12.90
N LYS A 72 -6.42 -8.91 13.87
CA LYS A 72 -5.01 -8.58 13.67
C LYS A 72 -4.34 -9.50 12.65
N ALA A 73 -4.61 -10.81 12.73
CA ALA A 73 -4.03 -11.80 11.82
C ALA A 73 -4.53 -11.60 10.38
N VAL A 74 -5.85 -11.42 10.20
CA VAL A 74 -6.47 -11.13 8.90
C VAL A 74 -5.91 -9.85 8.31
N TYR A 75 -5.88 -8.75 9.06
CA TYR A 75 -5.32 -7.48 8.60
C TYR A 75 -3.86 -7.62 8.18
N ALA A 76 -3.03 -8.28 9.00
CA ALA A 76 -1.62 -8.49 8.70
C ALA A 76 -1.40 -9.34 7.44
N ALA A 77 -2.26 -10.32 7.17
CA ALA A 77 -2.20 -11.14 5.97
C ALA A 77 -2.56 -10.32 4.72
N MET A 78 -3.67 -9.58 4.77
CA MET A 78 -4.12 -8.72 3.67
C MET A 78 -3.08 -7.66 3.30
N VAL A 79 -2.57 -6.92 4.29
CA VAL A 79 -1.58 -5.85 4.06
C VAL A 79 -0.25 -6.39 3.54
N ARG A 80 0.15 -7.61 3.95
CA ARG A 80 1.41 -8.20 3.50
C ARG A 80 1.44 -8.44 2.00
N ILE A 81 0.30 -8.84 1.42
CA ILE A 81 0.17 -9.10 -0.02
C ILE A 81 -0.16 -7.82 -0.79
N GLY A 82 -0.98 -6.94 -0.24
CA GLY A 82 -1.46 -5.76 -0.95
C GLY A 82 -0.61 -4.49 -0.84
N ARG A 83 0.45 -4.49 -0.04
CA ARG A 83 1.31 -3.29 0.10
C ARG A 83 2.33 -3.18 -1.03
N LEU A 84 2.51 -1.96 -1.52
CA LEU A 84 3.50 -1.56 -2.52
C LEU A 84 4.81 -1.10 -1.87
#